data_AF-A0A646NVG0-F1
#
_entry.id   AF-A0A646NVG0-F1
#
_cell.length_a   1.000
_cell.length_b   1.000
_cell.length_c   1.000
_cell.angle_alpha   90.00
_cell.angle_beta   90.00
_cell.angle_gamma   90.00
#
_symmetry.space_group_name_H-M   'P 1'
#
loop_
_entity.id
_entity.type
_entity.pdbx_description
1 polymer ?
#
loop_
_entity_poly.entity_id
_entity_poly.type
_entity_poly.pdbx_seq_one_letter_code
_entity_poly.pdbx_strand_id
1 'polypeptide(L)'
;MSAIHWFSVPNLEKKRYPEWRRSFGVNDERRVFVPAAMAGDTAAHLVVVIAITENQPVVEYLNHPFVPSDWLKKDFPKYRDLIEIIEARAQAEDVVLPDDQQIS
;
A
#
# COMPACT_ATOMS: atom_id res chain seq x y z
N MET A 1 -0.53 13.39 -12.10
CA MET A 1 -0.56 12.48 -10.95
C MET A 1 -1.28 11.23 -11.44
N SER A 2 -0.62 10.08 -11.44
CA SER A 2 -1.25 8.81 -11.82
C SER A 2 -2.41 8.52 -10.87
N ALA A 3 -3.50 7.95 -11.37
CA ALA A 3 -4.60 7.56 -10.51
C ALA A 3 -4.12 6.44 -9.57
N ILE A 4 -4.61 6.46 -8.33
CA ILE A 4 -4.36 5.38 -7.37
C ILE A 4 -5.70 4.72 -7.08
N HIS A 5 -5.78 3.44 -7.43
CA HIS A 5 -6.89 2.56 -7.13
C HIS A 5 -6.73 2.03 -5.72
N TRP A 6 -7.65 2.40 -4.84
CA TRP A 6 -7.62 1.99 -3.44
C TRP A 6 -8.49 0.76 -3.21
N PHE A 7 -7.89 -0.26 -2.63
CA PHE A 7 -8.55 -1.51 -2.26
C PHE A 7 -8.56 -1.64 -0.75
N SER A 8 -9.66 -2.14 -0.20
CA SER A 8 -9.82 -2.42 1.22
C SER A 8 -10.18 -3.88 1.40
N VAL A 9 -9.33 -4.64 2.09
CA VAL A 9 -9.58 -6.07 2.32
C VAL A 9 -10.75 -6.22 3.29
N PRO A 10 -11.88 -6.82 2.92
CA PRO A 10 -13.04 -6.96 3.81
C PRO A 10 -12.68 -7.76 5.07
N ASN A 11 -13.11 -7.24 6.23
CA ASN A 11 -12.80 -7.82 7.54
C ASN A 11 -13.70 -9.02 7.83
N LEU A 12 -13.38 -10.18 7.26
CA LEU A 12 -14.13 -11.41 7.48
C LEU A 12 -14.09 -11.88 8.95
N GLU A 13 -13.08 -11.49 9.72
CA GLU A 13 -12.83 -12.00 11.08
C GLU A 13 -13.32 -11.09 12.23
N LYS A 14 -14.03 -9.99 12.00
CA LYS A 14 -14.41 -9.01 13.05
C LYS A 14 -13.23 -8.54 13.93
N LYS A 15 -11.98 -8.67 13.46
CA LYS A 15 -10.80 -8.25 14.22
C LYS A 15 -10.62 -6.74 14.12
N ARG A 16 -10.17 -6.16 15.23
CA ARG A 16 -10.12 -4.73 15.60
C ARG A 16 -9.18 -3.86 14.75
N TYR A 17 -8.93 -4.19 13.49
CA TYR A 17 -8.03 -3.44 12.62
C TYR A 17 -8.80 -2.41 11.80
N PRO A 18 -8.44 -1.12 11.91
CA PRO A 18 -9.12 -0.06 11.18
C PRO A 18 -8.91 -0.22 9.67
N GLU A 19 -9.86 0.32 8.90
CA GLU A 19 -9.92 0.15 7.45
C GLU A 19 -8.64 0.56 6.73
N TRP A 20 -8.07 1.71 7.11
CA TRP A 20 -6.81 2.21 6.55
C TRP A 20 -5.67 1.21 6.67
N ARG A 21 -5.61 0.41 7.75
CA ARG A 21 -4.55 -0.59 7.96
C ARG A 21 -4.77 -1.85 7.12
N ARG A 22 -6.00 -2.05 6.65
CA ARG A 22 -6.40 -3.16 5.75
C ARG A 22 -6.53 -2.70 4.30
N SER A 23 -6.16 -1.46 4.01
CA SER A 23 -6.21 -0.90 2.68
C SER A 23 -4.84 -0.92 2.03
N PHE A 24 -4.82 -0.99 0.71
CA PHE A 24 -3.64 -0.80 -0.12
C PHE A 24 -4.04 -0.05 -1.39
N GLY A 25 -3.11 0.73 -1.94
CA GLY A 25 -3.29 1.44 -3.20
C GLY A 25 -2.51 0.76 -4.31
N VAL A 26 -2.99 0.81 -5.54
CA VAL A 26 -2.24 0.43 -6.74
C VAL A 26 -2.33 1.58 -7.73
N ASN A 27 -1.21 2.06 -8.25
CA ASN A 27 -1.23 3.09 -9.29
C ASN A 27 -1.23 2.49 -10.70
N ASP A 28 -1.44 3.32 -11.72
CA ASP A 28 -1.39 2.93 -13.13
C ASP A 28 -0.04 2.31 -13.56
N GLU A 29 1.03 2.59 -12.81
CA GLU A 29 2.36 2.00 -13.02
C GLU A 29 2.53 0.64 -12.31
N ARG A 30 1.44 0.08 -11.77
CA ARG A 30 1.42 -1.17 -11.00
C ARG A 30 2.29 -1.16 -9.73
N ARG A 31 2.57 0.03 -9.20
CA ARG A 31 3.19 0.16 -7.86
C ARG A 31 2.13 0.02 -6.79
N VAL A 32 2.43 -0.82 -5.82
CA VAL A 32 1.58 -1.04 -4.66
C VAL A 32 2.00 -0.10 -3.54
N PHE A 33 1.03 0.59 -2.97
CA PHE A 33 1.18 1.50 -1.84
C PHE A 33 0.57 0.86 -0.60
N VAL A 34 1.35 0.78 0.46
CA VAL A 34 0.96 0.17 1.73
C VAL A 34 1.04 1.18 2.86
N PRO A 35 0.25 1.04 3.94
CA PRO A 35 0.29 1.96 5.06
C PRO A 35 1.69 2.00 5.69
N ALA A 36 2.25 3.20 5.89
CA ALA A 36 3.57 3.34 6.53
C ALA A 36 3.63 2.72 7.93
N ALA A 37 2.48 2.70 8.63
CA ALA A 37 2.33 2.05 9.93
C ALA A 37 2.42 0.51 9.89
N MET A 38 2.52 -0.11 8.71
CA MET A 38 2.86 -1.53 8.58
C MET A 38 4.27 -1.85 9.06
N ALA A 39 5.15 -0.85 9.11
CA ALA A 39 6.47 -0.98 9.71
C ALA A 39 6.43 -1.19 11.24
N GLY A 40 5.24 -1.42 11.83
CA GLY A 40 4.95 -2.06 13.11
C GLY A 40 5.65 -1.46 14.32
N ASP A 41 6.94 -1.75 14.45
CA ASP A 41 7.84 -1.26 15.49
C ASP A 41 8.31 0.18 15.24
N THR A 42 8.29 0.63 13.99
CA THR A 42 8.71 1.97 13.60
C THR A 42 7.49 2.88 13.51
N ALA A 43 7.55 4.00 14.23
CA ALA A 43 6.46 4.97 14.19
C ALA A 43 6.25 5.48 12.75
N ALA A 44 5.00 5.53 12.29
CA ALA A 44 4.67 5.84 10.90
C ALA A 44 5.28 7.17 10.41
N HIS A 45 5.45 8.16 11.31
CA HIS A 45 6.09 9.42 10.97
C HIS A 45 7.58 9.27 10.64
N LEU A 46 8.31 8.35 11.29
CA LEU A 46 9.71 8.08 10.96
C LEU A 46 9.81 7.44 9.58
N VAL A 47 8.93 6.49 9.27
CA VAL A 47 8.87 5.85 7.95
C VAL A 47 8.61 6.89 6.86
N VAL A 48 7.70 7.84 7.09
CA VAL A 48 7.43 8.94 6.16
C VAL A 48 8.65 9.84 5.97
N VAL A 49 9.34 10.20 7.07
CA VAL A 49 10.55 11.03 6.98
C VAL A 49 11.65 10.32 6.18
N ILE A 50 11.87 9.03 6.40
CA ILE A 50 12.86 8.25 5.64
C ILE A 50 12.43 8.18 4.16
N ALA A 51 11.16 7.87 3.88
CA ALA A 51 10.65 7.83 2.52
C ALA A 51 10.88 9.16 1.78
N ILE A 52 10.59 10.30 2.41
CA ILE A 52 10.84 11.62 1.83
C ILE A 52 12.35 11.85 1.63
N THR A 53 13.19 11.47 2.59
CA THR A 53 14.65 11.61 2.51
C THR A 53 15.24 10.78 1.37
N GLU A 54 14.66 9.61 1.10
CA GLU A 54 15.04 8.70 0.00
C GLU A 54 14.28 8.97 -1.30
N ASN A 55 13.58 10.10 -1.37
CA ASN A 55 12.85 10.57 -2.55
C ASN A 55 11.79 9.56 -3.05
N GLN A 56 11.19 8.84 -2.11
CA GLN A 56 10.08 7.92 -2.36
C GLN A 56 8.74 8.66 -2.33
N PRO A 57 7.80 8.29 -3.21
CA PRO A 57 6.47 8.91 -3.23
C PRO A 57 5.67 8.52 -1.99
N VAL A 58 5.28 9.51 -1.19
CA VAL A 58 4.36 9.34 -0.07
C VAL A 58 2.98 9.86 -0.48
N VAL A 59 1.96 9.05 -0.27
CA VAL A 59 0.58 9.38 -0.62
C VAL A 59 -0.31 9.25 0.59
N GLU A 60 -1.32 10.11 0.71
CA GLU A 60 -2.24 10.09 1.84
C GLU A 60 -3.57 9.44 1.43
N TYR A 61 -4.04 8.49 2.24
CA TYR A 61 -5.34 7.86 2.08
C TYR A 61 -5.99 7.63 3.45
N LEU A 62 -7.27 7.97 3.59
CA LEU A 62 -8.00 7.92 4.87
C LEU A 62 -7.29 8.65 6.03
N ASN A 63 -6.63 9.79 5.74
CA ASN A 63 -5.78 10.56 6.68
C ASN A 63 -4.56 9.80 7.23
N HIS A 64 -4.10 8.77 6.51
CA HIS A 64 -2.91 8.02 6.87
C HIS A 64 -1.91 8.02 5.71
N PRO A 65 -0.59 8.06 6.00
CA PRO A 65 0.44 8.02 4.98
C PRO A 65 0.68 6.59 4.49
N PHE A 66 0.81 6.45 3.18
CA PHE A 66 1.12 5.24 2.46
C PHE A 66 2.41 5.43 1.66
N VAL A 67 3.19 4.36 1.57
CA VAL A 67 4.51 4.32 0.95
C VAL A 67 4.60 3.11 0.00
N PRO A 68 5.55 3.11 -0.95
CA PRO A 68 5.69 1.99 -1.88
C PRO A 68 6.09 0.70 -1.16
N SER A 69 5.42 -0.40 -1.50
CA SER A 69 5.66 -1.72 -0.91
C SER A 69 7.06 -2.25 -1.23
N ASP A 70 7.54 -1.98 -2.43
CA ASP A 70 8.84 -2.38 -2.95
C ASP A 70 9.98 -1.72 -2.20
N TRP A 71 9.79 -0.46 -1.81
CA TRP A 71 10.71 0.25 -0.93
C TRP A 71 10.61 -0.28 0.51
N LEU A 72 9.40 -0.39 1.05
CA LEU A 72 9.20 -0.78 2.45
C LEU A 72 9.75 -2.18 2.75
N LYS A 73 9.64 -3.14 1.82
CA LYS A 73 10.18 -4.50 2.00
C LYS A 73 11.71 -4.56 1.95
N LYS A 74 12.36 -3.60 1.29
CA LYS A 74 13.82 -3.49 1.22
C LYS A 74 14.38 -2.95 2.54
N ASP A 75 13.76 -1.92 3.09
CA ASP A 75 14.20 -1.28 4.33
C ASP A 75 13.75 -2.02 5.59
N PHE A 76 12.59 -2.67 5.55
CA PHE A 76 12.02 -3.39 6.68
C PHE A 76 11.78 -4.87 6.36
N PRO A 77 12.86 -5.68 6.23
CA PRO A 77 12.74 -7.08 5.85
C PRO A 77 11.90 -7.93 6.83
N LYS A 78 11.76 -7.48 8.08
CA LYS A 78 10.90 -8.13 9.10
C LYS A 78 9.43 -8.20 8.68
N TYR A 79 8.95 -7.25 7.86
CA TYR A 79 7.56 -7.19 7.40
C TYR A 79 7.39 -7.67 5.96
N ARG A 80 8.46 -8.20 5.36
CA ARG A 80 8.50 -8.61 3.96
C ARG A 80 7.42 -9.61 3.61
N ASP A 81 7.23 -10.67 4.40
CA ASP A 81 6.20 -11.68 4.14
C ASP A 81 4.79 -11.07 4.07
N LEU A 82 4.48 -10.12 4.97
CA LEU A 82 3.20 -9.44 4.99
C LEU A 82 3.03 -8.56 3.75
N ILE A 83 4.10 -7.84 3.37
CA ILE A 83 4.11 -6.99 2.18
C ILE A 83 3.92 -7.84 0.90
N GLU A 84 4.62 -8.98 0.78
CA GLU A 84 4.50 -9.89 -0.35
C GLU A 84 3.08 -10.48 -0.47
N ILE A 85 2.42 -10.77 0.65
CA ILE A 85 1.00 -11.19 0.65
C ILE A 85 0.08 -10.08 0.12
N ILE A 86 0.35 -8.82 0.48
CA ILE A 86 -0.43 -7.68 -0.04
C ILE A 86 -0.14 -7.47 -1.52
N GLU A 87 1.13 -7.56 -1.96
CA GLU A 87 1.51 -7.46 -3.37
C GLU A 87 0.84 -8.56 -4.21
N ALA A 88 0.83 -9.81 -3.72
CA ALA A 88 0.16 -10.91 -4.40
C ALA A 88 -1.36 -10.70 -4.52
N ARG A 89 -1.98 -10.12 -3.48
CA ARG A 89 -3.40 -9.71 -3.54
C ARG A 89 -3.63 -8.56 -4.48
N ALA A 90 -2.79 -7.53 -4.43
CA ALA A 90 -2.87 -6.40 -5.32
C ALA A 90 -2.77 -6.85 -6.77
N GLN A 91 -1.87 -7.80 -7.08
CA GLN A 91 -1.79 -8.39 -8.41
C GLN A 91 -3.04 -9.18 -8.80
N ALA A 92 -3.68 -9.88 -7.85
CA ALA A 92 -4.92 -10.60 -8.12
C ALA A 92 -6.12 -9.66 -8.35
N GLU A 93 -6.21 -8.57 -7.59
CA GLU A 93 -7.25 -7.53 -7.75
C GLU A 93 -6.99 -6.66 -9.00
N ASP A 94 -5.72 -6.38 -9.33
CA ASP A 94 -5.30 -5.69 -10.56
C ASP A 94 -5.63 -6.52 -11.81
N VAL A 95 -5.48 -7.85 -11.75
CA VAL A 95 -5.94 -8.76 -12.81
C VAL A 95 -7.47 -8.75 -12.96
N VAL A 96 -8.20 -8.37 -11.90
CA VAL A 96 -9.67 -8.25 -11.91
C VAL A 96 -10.13 -6.86 -12.36
N LEU A 97 -9.28 -5.83 -12.29
CA LEU A 97 -9.52 -4.56 -12.96
C LEU A 97 -9.30 -4.76 -14.46
N PRO A 98 -10.34 -4.77 -15.31
CA PRO A 98 -10.11 -4.81 -16.75
C PRO A 98 -9.43 -3.50 -17.18
N ASP A 99 -8.50 -3.58 -18.15
CA ASP A 99 -7.93 -2.45 -18.92
C ASP A 99 -9.01 -1.59 -19.66
N ASP A 100 -10.30 -1.82 -19.39
CA ASP A 100 -11.46 -1.21 -20.04
C ASP A 100 -11.95 0.05 -19.30
N GLN A 101 -11.15 1.11 -19.37
CA GLN A 101 -11.67 2.47 -19.55
C GLN A 101 -10.80 3.30 -20.52
N GLN A 102 -10.35 2.68 -21.62
CA GLN A 102 -10.09 3.42 -22.87
C GLN A 102 -11.15 3.06 -23.91
N ILE A 103 -12.34 3.64 -23.74
CA ILE A 103 -13.36 3.65 -24.78
C ILE A 103 -12.93 4.69 -25.83
N SER A 104 -12.67 4.22 -27.05
CA SER A 104 -12.47 5.04 -28.28
C SER A 104 -13.67 5.93 -28.60
#